data_AF-A0A521B546-F1
#
_entry.id   AF-A0A521B546-F1
#
_cell.length_a   1.000
_cell.length_b   1.000
_cell.length_c   1.000
_cell.angle_alpha   90.00
_cell.angle_beta   90.00
_cell.angle_gamma   90.00
#
_symmetry.space_group_name_H-M   'P 1'
#
loop_
_entity.id
_entity.type
_entity.pdbx_description
1 polymer ?
#
loop_
_entity_poly.entity_id
_entity_poly.type
_entity_poly.pdbx_seq_one_letter_code
_entity_poly.pdbx_strand_id
1 'polypeptide(L)'
;MILSKKTLFRKNKEYHFFNLLIFVAILFLIFYLKANIISIKCPYSEIGIKCKTCGLTTSFRKIINNDFSDLNIGFLLLFIAFASQLILRPLTSFALFFSENWKLIRNIDIMLSLFLFGFAYAKLMLS
;
A
#
# COMPACT_ATOMS: atom_id res chain seq x y z
N MET A 1 -20.89 25.04 14.25
CA MET A 1 -19.78 24.06 14.09
C MET A 1 -20.04 22.97 13.04
N ILE A 2 -21.27 22.43 12.90
CA ILE A 2 -21.60 21.36 11.91
C ILE A 2 -21.48 21.84 10.44
N LEU A 3 -21.74 23.13 10.17
CA LEU A 3 -21.67 23.69 8.82
C LEU A 3 -20.25 23.66 8.24
N SER A 4 -19.22 23.94 9.06
CA SER A 4 -17.80 23.94 8.65
C SER A 4 -17.31 22.53 8.26
N LYS A 5 -17.77 21.49 8.96
CA LYS A 5 -17.39 20.09 8.69
C LYS A 5 -17.95 19.59 7.36
N LYS A 6 -19.18 19.96 7.00
CA LYS A 6 -19.78 19.63 5.68
C LYS A 6 -19.01 20.26 4.53
N THR A 7 -18.54 21.50 4.68
CA THR A 7 -17.70 22.17 3.66
C THR A 7 -16.31 21.54 3.56
N LEU A 8 -15.72 21.13 4.66
CA LEU A 8 -14.40 20.47 4.68
C LEU A 8 -14.44 19.08 4.02
N PHE A 9 -15.47 18.28 4.32
CA PHE A 9 -15.69 16.99 3.67
C PHE A 9 -15.93 17.14 2.16
N ARG A 10 -16.70 18.17 1.74
CA ARG A 10 -16.92 18.46 0.32
C ARG A 10 -15.63 18.86 -0.39
N LYS A 11 -14.73 19.60 0.27
CA LYS A 11 -13.43 20.00 -0.28
C LYS A 11 -12.47 18.81 -0.50
N ASN A 12 -12.53 17.79 0.36
CA ASN A 12 -11.61 16.64 0.32
C ASN A 12 -12.27 15.33 -0.17
N LYS A 13 -13.47 15.41 -0.77
CA LYS A 13 -14.25 14.23 -1.17
C LYS A 13 -13.47 13.28 -2.08
N GLU A 14 -12.77 13.83 -3.06
CA GLU A 14 -11.93 13.06 -3.98
C GLU A 14 -10.82 12.31 -3.24
N TYR A 15 -10.15 13.00 -2.31
CA TYR A 15 -9.06 12.41 -1.54
C TYR A 15 -9.55 11.29 -0.61
N HIS A 16 -10.70 11.45 0.04
CA HIS A 16 -11.34 10.37 0.80
C HIS A 16 -11.70 9.17 -0.09
N PHE A 17 -12.21 9.43 -1.30
CA PHE A 17 -12.53 8.39 -2.26
C PHE A 17 -11.29 7.62 -2.71
N PHE A 18 -10.19 8.32 -3.04
CA PHE A 18 -8.92 7.68 -3.37
C PHE A 18 -8.37 6.85 -2.22
N ASN A 19 -8.40 7.39 -0.98
CA ASN A 19 -7.97 6.64 0.19
C ASN A 19 -8.80 5.37 0.40
N LEU A 20 -10.12 5.43 0.19
CA LEU A 20 -10.99 4.26 0.24
C LEU A 20 -10.66 3.25 -0.86
N LEU A 21 -10.43 3.71 -2.09
CA LEU A 21 -10.08 2.84 -3.21
C LEU A 21 -8.76 2.10 -2.95
N ILE A 22 -7.73 2.81 -2.45
CA ILE A 22 -6.44 2.21 -2.06
C ILE A 22 -6.65 1.18 -0.96
N PHE A 23 -7.42 1.52 0.07
CA PHE A 23 -7.74 0.62 1.18
C PHE A 23 -8.41 -0.67 0.70
N VAL A 24 -9.45 -0.55 -0.14
CA VAL A 24 -10.19 -1.70 -0.69
C VAL A 24 -9.30 -2.55 -1.60
N ALA A 25 -8.47 -1.93 -2.43
CA ALA A 25 -7.55 -2.65 -3.31
C ALA A 25 -6.54 -3.49 -2.52
N ILE A 26 -5.99 -2.95 -1.43
CA ILE A 26 -5.04 -3.66 -0.57
C ILE A 26 -5.72 -4.80 0.20
N LEU A 27 -6.94 -4.58 0.71
CA LEU A 27 -7.73 -5.66 1.32
C LEU A 27 -7.97 -6.79 0.31
N PHE A 28 -8.40 -6.46 -0.90
CA PHE A 28 -8.63 -7.45 -1.95
C PHE A 28 -7.36 -8.23 -2.29
N LEU A 29 -6.22 -7.54 -2.37
CA LEU A 29 -4.91 -8.20 -2.56
C LEU A 29 -4.61 -9.19 -1.44
N ILE A 30 -4.81 -8.83 -0.17
CA ILE A 30 -4.56 -9.74 0.97
C ILE A 30 -5.49 -10.96 0.91
N PHE A 31 -6.78 -10.75 0.65
CA PHE A 31 -7.74 -11.85 0.49
C PHE A 31 -7.37 -12.75 -0.69
N TYR A 32 -6.99 -12.17 -1.81
CA TYR A 32 -6.55 -12.89 -3.00
C TYR A 32 -5.30 -13.75 -2.72
N LEU A 33 -4.31 -13.20 -2.01
CA LEU A 33 -3.07 -13.92 -1.68
C LEU A 33 -3.31 -15.06 -0.68
N LYS A 34 -4.26 -14.87 0.24
CA LYS A 34 -4.69 -15.88 1.22
C LYS A 34 -5.55 -16.98 0.58
N ALA A 35 -6.27 -16.67 -0.49
CA ALA A 35 -6.94 -17.68 -1.28
C ALA A 35 -5.88 -18.56 -1.98
N ASN A 36 -6.06 -19.89 -1.93
CA ASN A 36 -5.20 -20.89 -2.58
C ASN A 36 -5.34 -20.88 -4.13
N ILE A 37 -5.42 -19.69 -4.72
CA ILE A 37 -5.50 -19.52 -6.16
C ILE A 37 -4.09 -19.70 -6.73
N ILE A 38 -4.02 -20.39 -7.87
CA ILE A 38 -2.86 -20.85 -8.64
C ILE A 38 -1.66 -19.88 -8.54
N SER A 39 -0.45 -20.43 -8.36
CA SER A 39 0.78 -19.64 -8.42
C SER A 39 0.91 -18.93 -9.77
N ILE A 40 0.86 -17.59 -9.76
CA ILE A 40 1.13 -16.81 -10.96
C ILE A 40 2.61 -16.95 -11.29
N LYS A 41 2.92 -17.62 -12.39
CA LYS A 41 4.28 -17.68 -12.93
C LYS A 41 4.66 -16.31 -13.49
N CYS A 42 5.93 -15.96 -13.36
CA CYS A 42 6.44 -14.68 -13.84
C CYS A 42 6.69 -14.78 -15.36
N PRO A 43 5.99 -14.01 -16.22
CA PRO A 43 6.13 -14.13 -17.67
C PRO A 43 7.56 -13.83 -18.15
N TYR A 44 8.27 -12.93 -17.47
CA TYR A 44 9.66 -12.60 -17.78
C TYR A 44 10.64 -13.74 -17.46
N SER A 45 10.36 -14.53 -16.42
CA SER A 45 11.14 -15.71 -16.09
C SER A 45 11.01 -16.80 -17.15
N GLU A 46 9.85 -16.90 -17.81
CA GLU A 46 9.60 -17.91 -18.85
C GLU A 46 10.40 -17.63 -20.13
N ILE A 47 10.73 -16.36 -20.38
CA ILE A 47 11.53 -15.91 -21.53
C ILE A 47 13.03 -15.79 -21.14
N GLY A 48 13.42 -16.27 -19.95
CA GLY A 48 14.81 -16.26 -19.48
C GLY A 48 15.34 -14.88 -19.04
N ILE A 49 14.47 -13.89 -18.88
CA ILE A 49 14.84 -12.54 -18.45
C ILE A 49 14.89 -12.50 -16.92
N LYS A 50 16.03 -12.09 -16.37
CA LYS A 50 16.18 -11.83 -14.92
C LYS A 50 15.29 -10.64 -14.53
N CYS A 51 14.23 -10.90 -13.79
CA CYS A 51 13.31 -9.89 -13.31
C CYS A 51 13.29 -9.87 -11.77
N LYS A 52 13.67 -8.73 -11.19
CA LYS A 52 13.80 -8.55 -9.73
C LYS A 52 12.46 -8.59 -8.99
N THR A 53 11.35 -8.43 -9.71
CA THR A 53 9.99 -8.50 -9.15
C THR A 53 9.35 -9.87 -9.33
N CYS A 54 10.01 -10.81 -10.04
CA CYS A 54 9.52 -12.19 -10.08
C CYS A 54 9.51 -12.78 -8.67
N GLY A 55 8.45 -13.50 -8.34
CA GLY A 55 8.27 -14.08 -7.01
C GLY A 55 7.63 -13.13 -5.98
N LEU A 56 7.35 -11.87 -6.32
CA LEU A 56 6.70 -10.91 -5.41
C LEU A 56 5.42 -11.46 -4.78
N THR A 57 4.52 -12.01 -5.60
CA THR A 57 3.25 -12.61 -5.16
C THR A 57 3.49 -13.79 -4.21
N THR A 58 4.48 -14.62 -4.52
CA THR A 58 4.86 -15.79 -3.69
C THR A 58 5.44 -15.33 -2.35
N SER A 59 6.31 -14.32 -2.36
CA SER A 59 6.88 -13.73 -1.14
C SER A 59 5.81 -13.07 -0.28
N PHE A 60 4.86 -12.33 -0.87
CA PHE A 60 3.77 -11.74 -0.09
C PHE A 60 2.86 -12.82 0.51
N ARG A 61 2.58 -13.90 -0.22
CA ARG A 61 1.86 -15.06 0.31
C ARG A 61 2.60 -15.70 1.48
N LYS A 62 3.92 -15.92 1.36
CA LYS A 62 4.76 -16.43 2.44
C LYS A 62 4.67 -15.55 3.70
N ILE A 63 4.80 -14.23 3.54
CA ILE A 63 4.69 -13.25 4.64
C ILE A 63 3.32 -13.36 5.33
N ILE A 64 2.23 -13.42 4.56
CA ILE A 64 0.86 -13.55 5.12
C ILE A 64 0.70 -14.85 5.91
N ASN A 65 1.39 -15.92 5.50
CA ASN A 65 1.36 -17.22 6.15
C ASN A 65 2.43 -17.39 7.25
N ASN A 66 3.09 -16.30 7.67
CA ASN A 66 4.19 -16.30 8.65
C ASN A 66 5.40 -17.16 8.27
N ASP A 67 5.63 -17.40 6.98
CA ASP A 67 6.86 -18.02 6.47
C ASP A 67 7.86 -16.94 6.02
N PHE A 68 8.99 -16.84 6.71
CA PHE A 68 10.05 -15.87 6.42
C PHE A 68 11.33 -16.52 5.86
N SER A 69 11.28 -17.81 5.53
CA SER A 69 12.41 -18.53 4.92
C SER A 69 12.78 -17.96 3.56
N ASP A 70 14.08 -17.70 3.35
CA ASP A 70 14.69 -17.19 2.11
C ASP A 70 14.04 -15.90 1.57
N LEU A 71 13.49 -15.07 2.46
CA LEU A 71 12.75 -13.88 2.07
C LEU A 71 13.69 -12.70 1.84
N ASN A 72 13.61 -12.11 0.65
CA ASN A 72 14.30 -10.86 0.34
C ASN A 72 13.72 -9.71 1.19
N ILE A 73 14.59 -8.99 1.90
CA ILE A 73 14.22 -7.83 2.73
C ILE A 73 13.45 -6.77 1.92
N GLY A 74 13.78 -6.57 0.64
CA GLY A 74 13.06 -5.67 -0.24
C GLY A 74 11.59 -6.04 -0.41
N PHE A 75 11.26 -7.33 -0.54
CA PHE A 75 9.88 -7.80 -0.60
C PHE A 75 9.16 -7.61 0.74
N LEU A 76 9.84 -7.84 1.87
CA LEU A 76 9.27 -7.59 3.20
C LEU A 76 8.90 -6.12 3.38
N LEU A 77 9.82 -5.21 3.07
CA LEU A 77 9.60 -3.77 3.20
C LEU A 77 8.48 -3.30 2.29
N LEU A 78 8.39 -3.82 1.07
CA LEU A 78 7.32 -3.47 0.14
C LEU A 78 5.96 -3.94 0.66
N PHE A 79 5.89 -5.16 1.22
CA PHE A 79 4.67 -5.65 1.86
C PHE A 79 4.25 -4.78 3.05
N ILE A 80 5.18 -4.42 3.93
CA ILE A 80 4.91 -3.52 5.08
C ILE A 80 4.44 -2.15 4.59
N ALA A 81 5.09 -1.60 3.57
CA ALA A 81 4.69 -0.33 2.97
C ALA A 81 3.23 -0.38 2.48
N PHE A 82 2.82 -1.45 1.81
CA PHE A 82 1.42 -1.65 1.42
C PHE A 82 0.49 -1.87 2.62
N ALA A 83 0.84 -2.78 3.53
CA ALA A 83 0.00 -3.12 4.67
C ALA A 83 -0.24 -1.91 5.60
N SER A 84 0.77 -1.06 5.80
CA SER A 84 0.65 0.17 6.58
C SER A 84 -0.40 1.14 6.03
N GLN A 85 -0.67 1.12 4.72
CA GLN A 85 -1.70 1.95 4.12
C GLN A 85 -3.11 1.56 4.59
N LEU A 86 -3.34 0.32 5.03
CA LEU A 86 -4.63 -0.08 5.61
C LEU A 86 -4.98 0.72 6.86
N ILE A 87 -3.97 1.17 7.60
CA ILE A 87 -4.14 1.95 8.83
C ILE A 87 -4.03 3.45 8.52
N LEU A 88 -3.05 3.84 7.71
CA LEU A 88 -2.82 5.25 7.37
C LEU A 88 -4.00 5.87 6.61
N ARG A 89 -4.60 5.17 5.64
CA ARG A 89 -5.67 5.75 4.80
C ARG A 89 -6.94 6.10 5.59
N PRO A 90 -7.45 5.23 6.49
CA PRO A 90 -8.53 5.60 7.41
C PRO A 90 -8.14 6.71 8.38
N LEU A 91 -6.93 6.67 8.96
CA LEU A 91 -6.46 7.69 9.90
C LEU A 91 -6.35 9.07 9.25
N THR A 92 -5.74 9.17 8.07
CA THR A 92 -5.65 10.43 7.33
C THR A 92 -7.03 10.94 6.94
N SER A 93 -7.93 10.05 6.51
CA SER A 93 -9.31 10.42 6.20
C SER A 93 -10.07 10.91 7.44
N PHE A 94 -9.84 10.30 8.60
CA PHE A 94 -10.40 10.76 9.86
C PHE A 94 -9.81 12.12 10.25
N ALA A 95 -8.48 12.28 10.21
CA ALA A 95 -7.80 13.52 10.56
C ALA A 95 -8.23 14.72 9.69
N LEU A 96 -8.42 14.49 8.38
CA LEU A 96 -8.91 15.51 7.45
C LEU A 96 -10.36 15.94 7.71
N PHE A 97 -11.15 15.15 8.43
CA PHE A 97 -12.51 15.54 8.80
C PHE A 97 -12.53 16.54 9.97
N PHE A 98 -11.53 16.50 10.84
CA PHE A 98 -11.47 17.31 12.07
C PHE A 98 -10.51 18.50 11.99
N SER A 99 -9.56 18.50 11.05
CA SER A 99 -8.53 19.53 11.01
C SER A 99 -8.80 20.63 10.00
N GLU A 100 -8.69 21.88 10.44
CA GLU A 100 -8.75 23.05 9.55
C GLU A 100 -7.52 23.16 8.64
N ASN A 101 -6.39 22.56 9.03
CA ASN A 101 -5.13 22.51 8.29
C ASN A 101 -5.06 21.33 7.31
N TRP A 102 -6.14 21.08 6.58
CA TRP A 102 -6.28 19.95 5.67
C TRP A 102 -5.18 19.86 4.60
N LYS A 103 -4.66 21.01 4.11
CA LYS A 103 -3.56 21.05 3.13
C LYS A 103 -2.29 20.42 3.67
N LEU A 104 -1.94 20.73 4.92
CA LEU A 104 -0.72 20.25 5.56
C LEU A 104 -0.81 18.74 5.79
N ILE A 105 -1.94 18.26 6.32
CA ILE A 105 -2.18 16.82 6.53
C ILE A 105 -2.09 16.05 5.21
N ARG A 106 -2.75 16.55 4.16
CA ARG A 106 -2.72 15.92 2.84
C ARG A 106 -1.30 15.84 2.28
N ASN A 107 -0.53 16.92 2.39
CA ASN A 107 0.84 16.95 1.88
C ASN A 107 1.75 15.98 2.65
N ILE A 108 1.63 15.92 3.98
CA ILE A 108 2.40 14.98 4.81
C ILE A 108 2.07 13.54 4.43
N ASP A 109 0.79 13.20 4.28
CA ASP A 109 0.38 11.85 3.87
C ASP A 109 0.96 11.46 2.51
N ILE A 110 0.87 12.35 1.52
CA ILE A 110 1.42 12.10 0.17
C ILE A 110 2.94 11.91 0.25
N MET A 111 3.66 12.80 0.93
CA MET A 111 5.12 12.72 1.06
C MET A 111 5.56 11.45 1.79
N LEU A 112 4.87 11.08 2.87
CA LEU A 112 5.14 9.85 3.61
C LEU A 112 4.90 8.62 2.73
N SER A 113 3.81 8.62 1.97
CA SER A 113 3.47 7.52 1.05
C SER A 113 4.52 7.35 -0.04
N LEU A 114 4.94 8.44 -0.67
CA LEU A 114 5.99 8.45 -1.68
C LEU A 114 7.34 8.00 -1.11
N PHE A 115 7.67 8.47 0.09
CA PHE A 115 8.90 8.09 0.78
C PHE A 115 8.93 6.59 1.11
N LEU A 116 7.86 6.07 1.74
CA LEU A 116 7.78 4.65 2.11
C LEU A 116 7.87 3.75 0.88
N PHE A 117 7.10 4.07 -0.17
CA PHE A 117 7.12 3.29 -1.42
C PHE A 117 8.47 3.40 -2.13
N GLY A 118 9.01 4.61 -2.27
CA GLY A 118 10.30 4.86 -2.90
C GLY A 118 11.45 4.15 -2.19
N PHE A 119 11.47 4.21 -0.86
CA PHE A 119 12.46 3.51 -0.03
C PHE A 119 12.37 2.00 -0.18
N ALA A 120 11.17 1.43 -0.05
CA ALA A 120 10.96 -0.01 -0.20
C ALA A 120 11.32 -0.50 -1.61
N TYR A 121 10.94 0.25 -2.64
CA TYR A 121 11.26 -0.06 -4.02
C TYR A 121 12.77 0.03 -4.31
N ALA A 122 13.45 1.08 -3.81
CA ALA A 122 14.90 1.21 -3.96
C ALA A 122 15.63 0.05 -3.28
N LYS A 123 15.20 -0.36 -2.09
CA LYS A 123 15.75 -1.54 -1.40
C LYS A 123 15.53 -2.82 -2.19
N LEU A 124 14.35 -3.00 -2.79
CA LEU A 124 14.10 -4.14 -3.67
C LEU A 124 15.02 -4.17 -4.89
N MET A 125 15.30 -3.01 -5.49
CA MET A 125 16.17 -2.91 -6.65
C MET A 125 17.66 -3.05 -6.30
N LEU A 126 18.05 -2.87 -5.04
CA LEU A 126 19.43 -3.02 -4.56
C LEU A 126 19.74 -4.42 -4.01
N SER A 127 18.73 -5.16 -3.56
CA SER A 127 18.85 -6.61 -3.30
C SER A 127 18.92 -7.43 -4.59
#